data_AF-A0A919QBP1-F1
#
_entry.id   AF-A0A919QBP1-F1
#
_cell.length_a   1.000
_cell.length_b   1.000
_cell.length_c   1.000
_cell.angle_alpha   90.00
_cell.angle_beta   90.00
_cell.angle_gamma   90.00
#
_symmetry.space_group_name_H-M   'P 1'
#
loop_
_entity.id
_entity.type
_entity.pdbx_description
1 polymer ?
#
loop_
_entity_poly.entity_id
_entity_poly.type
_entity_poly.pdbx_seq_one_letter_code
_entity_poly.pdbx_strand_id
1 'polypeptide(L)'
;MKSSTAADGGAAYPHLRGTTPQQAVDTFLALLQDRLPAWLRTLHDLAHLAGKGRVGGNLLPVAKAGIEYYAEVQAAAMPAFVSPSLTVRFRQAMRESELGPQAEIEPLAAYLAAEQALGRIGPGVNPEATARLLLAGCFRHAYYEMFTGADSEPSRDDSAEDIVRELRLEG
;
A
#
# COMPACT_ATOMS: atom_id res chain seq x y z
N MET A 1 -9.00 47.41 28.62
CA MET A 1 -7.70 46.75 28.89
C MET A 1 -8.01 45.39 29.50
N LYS A 2 -7.88 44.30 28.70
CA LYS A 2 -6.95 43.15 28.85
C LYS A 2 -7.17 42.34 30.14
N SER A 3 -7.24 41.00 30.18
CA SER A 3 -7.15 39.89 29.22
C SER A 3 -7.69 38.65 29.97
N SER A 4 -8.54 37.81 29.36
CA SER A 4 -8.21 36.45 28.88
C SER A 4 -7.11 35.71 29.63
N THR A 5 -7.43 34.55 30.22
CA THR A 5 -6.64 33.32 30.02
C THR A 5 -7.57 32.12 30.21
N ALA A 6 -7.90 31.47 29.10
CA ALA A 6 -8.47 30.14 29.06
C ALA A 6 -7.41 29.14 29.56
N ALA A 7 -7.81 28.24 30.46
CA ALA A 7 -6.96 27.16 30.92
C ALA A 7 -6.73 26.16 29.78
N ASP A 8 -5.47 26.06 29.37
CA ASP A 8 -4.94 25.15 28.38
C ASP A 8 -4.98 23.72 28.94
N GLY A 9 -5.89 22.91 28.40
CA GLY A 9 -6.14 21.52 28.81
C GLY A 9 -5.44 20.49 27.94
N GLY A 10 -4.28 20.81 27.37
CA GLY A 10 -3.50 19.88 26.56
C GLY A 10 -2.82 18.82 27.43
N ALA A 11 -3.38 17.62 27.48
CA ALA A 11 -2.75 16.46 28.09
C ALA A 11 -1.34 16.26 27.51
N ALA A 12 -0.33 16.45 28.35
CA ALA A 12 1.07 16.24 27.98
C ALA A 12 1.33 14.73 27.83
N TYR A 13 1.35 14.26 26.59
CA TYR A 13 1.92 12.95 26.29
C TYR A 13 3.41 12.98 26.63
N PRO A 14 3.93 12.00 27.37
CA PRO A 14 5.35 11.94 27.67
C PRO A 14 6.13 11.94 26.35
N HIS A 15 7.10 12.87 26.23
CA HIS A 15 8.02 12.90 25.12
C HIS A 15 8.78 11.58 25.09
N LEU A 16 8.37 10.65 24.24
CA LEU A 16 9.21 9.55 23.79
C LEU A 16 10.51 10.22 23.28
N ARG A 17 11.65 9.94 23.92
CA ARG A 17 12.94 10.29 23.32
C ARG A 17 13.07 9.47 22.05
N GLY A 18 12.74 10.10 20.94
CA GLY A 18 12.67 9.52 19.61
C GLY A 18 11.88 10.48 18.73
N THR A 19 12.43 10.77 17.56
CA THR A 19 11.80 11.39 16.37
C THR A 19 10.59 12.29 16.67
N THR A 20 10.75 13.61 16.53
CA THR A 20 9.63 14.54 16.58
C THR A 20 8.53 14.12 15.58
N PRO A 21 7.26 14.46 15.86
CA PRO A 21 6.17 14.17 14.94
C PRO A 21 6.42 14.62 13.49
N GLN A 22 7.14 15.73 13.35
CA GLN A 22 7.57 16.27 12.07
C GLN A 22 8.55 15.35 11.34
N GLN A 23 9.60 14.93 12.05
CA GLN A 23 10.60 14.01 11.51
C GLN A 23 9.99 12.66 11.12
N ALA A 24 8.90 12.24 11.75
CA ALA A 24 8.23 10.99 11.39
C ALA A 24 7.49 11.08 10.05
N VAL A 25 6.78 12.19 9.78
CA VAL A 25 6.19 12.45 8.45
C VAL A 25 7.29 12.58 7.40
N ASP A 26 8.37 13.29 7.70
CA ASP A 26 9.49 13.46 6.77
C ASP A 26 10.21 12.12 6.49
N THR A 27 10.35 11.25 7.50
CA THR A 27 10.90 9.89 7.34
C THR A 27 10.01 9.02 6.46
N PHE A 28 8.69 9.06 6.68
CA PHE A 28 7.74 8.35 5.82
C PHE A 28 7.85 8.80 4.37
N LEU A 29 7.86 10.12 4.12
CA LEU A 29 7.94 10.65 2.76
C LEU A 29 9.26 10.29 2.08
N ALA A 30 10.38 10.36 2.81
CA ALA A 30 11.68 9.96 2.28
C ALA A 30 11.70 8.46 1.93
N LEU A 31 11.14 7.60 2.79
CA LEU A 31 11.05 6.16 2.52
C LEU A 31 10.10 5.86 1.35
N LEU A 32 8.97 6.55 1.27
CA LEU A 32 8.04 6.43 0.15
C LEU A 32 8.72 6.84 -1.17
N GLN A 33 9.45 7.95 -1.20
CA GLN A 33 10.21 8.39 -2.37
C GLN A 33 11.30 7.40 -2.79
N ASP A 34 11.92 6.70 -1.84
CA ASP A 34 12.94 5.67 -2.10
C ASP A 34 12.32 4.38 -2.68
N ARG A 35 11.21 3.91 -2.11
CA ARG A 35 10.65 2.58 -2.42
C ARG A 35 9.60 2.60 -3.53
N LEU A 36 8.80 3.65 -3.62
CA LEU A 36 7.70 3.73 -4.57
C LEU A 36 8.13 3.64 -6.04
N PRO A 37 9.24 4.25 -6.51
CA PRO A 37 9.64 4.12 -7.91
C PRO A 37 9.93 2.68 -8.33
N ALA A 38 10.50 1.87 -7.43
CA ALA A 38 10.74 0.45 -7.70
C ALA A 38 9.42 -0.33 -7.76
N TRP A 39 8.52 -0.05 -6.82
CA TRP A 39 7.19 -0.66 -6.79
C TRP A 39 6.35 -0.33 -8.03
N LEU A 40 6.26 0.94 -8.43
CA LEU A 40 5.51 1.36 -9.61
C LEU A 40 6.07 0.74 -10.90
N ARG A 41 7.40 0.58 -11.02
CA ARG A 41 7.99 -0.15 -12.16
C ARG A 41 7.50 -1.58 -12.25
N THR A 42 7.47 -2.31 -11.13
CA THR A 42 6.93 -3.68 -11.07
C THR A 42 5.49 -3.75 -11.57
N LEU A 43 4.66 -2.76 -11.22
CA LEU A 43 3.27 -2.69 -11.68
C LEU A 43 3.16 -2.34 -13.16
N HIS A 44 3.94 -1.38 -13.65
CA HIS A 44 3.95 -0.97 -15.05
C HIS A 44 4.46 -2.08 -15.98
N ASP A 45 5.43 -2.88 -15.53
CA ASP A 45 6.00 -3.98 -16.32
C ASP A 45 4.98 -5.07 -16.68
N LEU A 46 3.88 -5.19 -15.92
CA LEU A 46 2.75 -6.07 -16.26
C LEU A 46 2.19 -5.78 -17.66
N ALA A 47 2.20 -4.53 -18.11
CA ALA A 47 1.70 -4.16 -19.44
C ALA A 47 2.43 -4.93 -20.55
N HIS A 48 3.71 -5.27 -20.36
CA HIS A 48 4.50 -6.04 -21.31
C HIS A 48 4.22 -7.55 -21.29
N LEU A 49 3.49 -8.03 -20.28
CA LEU A 49 3.13 -9.43 -20.08
C LEU A 49 1.72 -9.78 -20.57
N ALA A 50 0.92 -8.79 -20.99
CA ALA A 50 -0.41 -9.02 -21.53
C ALA A 50 -0.40 -10.08 -22.65
N GLY A 51 -1.19 -11.14 -22.48
CA GLY A 51 -1.29 -12.27 -23.42
C GLY A 51 -0.15 -13.28 -23.32
N LYS A 52 0.78 -13.13 -22.36
CA LYS A 52 1.95 -14.00 -22.17
C LYS A 52 1.87 -14.72 -20.82
N GLY A 53 2.40 -15.94 -20.75
CA GLY A 53 2.40 -16.73 -19.50
C GLY A 53 0.99 -17.12 -19.05
N ARG A 54 0.81 -17.43 -17.76
CA ARG A 54 -0.49 -17.56 -17.10
C ARG A 54 -0.78 -16.28 -16.33
N VAL A 55 -2.04 -15.86 -16.23
CA VAL A 55 -2.38 -14.60 -15.55
C VAL A 55 -1.94 -14.64 -14.10
N GLY A 56 -2.27 -15.72 -13.38
CA GLY A 56 -1.81 -15.91 -11.99
C GLY A 56 -0.28 -15.99 -11.86
N GLY A 57 0.41 -16.53 -12.87
CA GLY A 57 1.88 -16.58 -12.89
C GLY A 57 2.52 -15.19 -13.00
N ASN A 58 1.89 -14.28 -13.73
CA ASN A 58 2.35 -12.89 -13.85
C ASN A 58 2.02 -12.07 -12.60
N LEU A 59 0.91 -12.37 -11.93
CA LEU A 59 0.47 -11.66 -10.71
C LEU A 59 1.21 -12.10 -9.44
N LEU A 60 1.72 -13.33 -9.39
CA LEU A 60 2.41 -13.86 -8.21
C LEU A 60 3.66 -13.03 -7.83
N PRO A 61 4.59 -12.70 -8.75
CA PRO A 61 5.70 -11.80 -8.45
C PRO A 61 5.25 -10.42 -7.94
N VAL A 62 4.13 -9.91 -8.45
CA VAL A 62 3.55 -8.63 -8.03
C VAL A 62 3.02 -8.71 -6.61
N ALA A 63 2.31 -9.80 -6.25
CA ALA A 63 1.81 -10.00 -4.89
C ALA A 63 2.97 -10.10 -3.87
N LYS A 64 4.03 -10.85 -4.20
CA LYS A 64 5.24 -10.94 -3.36
C LYS A 64 5.89 -9.57 -3.16
N ALA A 65 6.12 -8.84 -4.25
CA ALA A 65 6.71 -7.50 -4.20
C ALA A 65 5.81 -6.50 -3.46
N GLY A 66 4.48 -6.62 -3.57
CA GLY A 66 3.52 -5.78 -2.87
C GLY A 66 3.55 -6.00 -1.36
N ILE A 67 3.63 -7.26 -0.90
CA ILE A 67 3.79 -7.57 0.52
C ILE A 67 5.09 -6.96 1.06
N GLU A 68 6.20 -7.16 0.36
CA GLU A 68 7.51 -6.58 0.72
C GLU A 68 7.43 -5.05 0.82
N TYR A 69 6.91 -4.40 -0.22
CA TYR A 69 6.78 -2.95 -0.30
C TYR A 69 5.94 -2.40 0.86
N TYR A 70 4.76 -2.98 1.12
CA TYR A 70 3.92 -2.52 2.22
C TYR A 70 4.55 -2.77 3.59
N ALA A 71 5.27 -3.88 3.79
CA ALA A 71 5.99 -4.16 5.03
C ALA A 71 7.08 -3.11 5.30
N GLU A 72 7.77 -2.64 4.26
CA GLU A 72 8.79 -1.59 4.39
C GLU A 72 8.18 -0.22 4.69
N VAL A 73 7.13 0.20 3.98
CA VAL A 73 6.64 1.61 4.06
C VAL A 73 5.63 1.85 5.17
N GLN A 74 4.84 0.84 5.56
CA GLN A 74 3.67 1.04 6.42
C GLN A 74 4.05 1.41 7.86
N ALA A 75 5.11 0.81 8.42
CA ALA A 75 5.59 1.14 9.76
C ALA A 75 6.02 2.61 9.88
N ALA A 76 6.63 3.17 8.84
CA ALA A 76 7.03 4.57 8.81
C ALA A 76 5.82 5.53 8.77
N ALA A 77 4.67 5.09 8.24
CA ALA A 77 3.45 5.89 8.19
C ALA A 77 2.74 5.99 9.54
N MET A 78 2.90 5.02 10.44
CA MET A 78 2.14 4.92 11.70
C MET A 78 2.18 6.20 12.57
N PRO A 79 3.33 6.86 12.77
CA PRO A 79 3.38 8.10 13.55
C PRO A 79 2.55 9.25 12.96
N ALA A 80 2.22 9.23 11.67
CA ALA A 80 1.38 10.25 11.04
C ALA A 80 -0.08 10.23 11.56
N PHE A 81 -0.48 9.16 12.25
CA PHE A 81 -1.85 8.95 12.71
C PHE A 81 -2.05 9.14 14.22
N VAL A 82 -1.01 9.56 14.96
CA VAL A 82 -1.08 9.75 16.43
C VAL A 82 -1.74 11.07 16.87
N SER A 83 -1.92 12.02 15.94
CA SER A 83 -2.57 13.30 16.20
C SER A 83 -3.30 13.81 14.96
N PRO A 84 -4.48 14.46 15.10
CA PRO A 84 -5.18 15.08 14.00
C PRO A 84 -4.32 16.03 13.15
N SER A 85 -3.43 16.82 13.77
CA SER A 85 -2.59 17.79 13.06
C SER A 85 -1.56 17.10 12.14
N LEU A 86 -1.00 15.97 12.58
CA LEU A 86 -0.07 15.17 11.78
C LEU A 86 -0.77 14.45 10.65
N THR A 87 -1.98 13.95 10.90
CA THR A 87 -2.79 13.30 9.87
C THR A 87 -3.16 14.30 8.77
N VAL A 88 -3.48 15.55 9.11
CA VAL A 88 -3.71 16.60 8.10
C VAL A 88 -2.45 16.85 7.26
N ARG A 89 -1.28 16.98 7.91
CA ARG A 89 0.00 17.19 7.21
C ARG A 89 0.36 16.04 6.29
N PHE A 90 0.22 14.80 6.76
CA PHE A 90 0.44 13.59 5.97
C PHE A 90 -0.46 13.57 4.74
N ARG A 91 -1.77 13.83 4.90
CA ARG A 91 -2.71 13.88 3.77
C ARG A 91 -2.36 14.99 2.78
N GLN A 92 -1.84 16.12 3.25
CA GLN A 92 -1.37 17.20 2.37
C GLN A 92 -0.15 16.76 1.58
N ALA A 93 0.87 16.21 2.23
CA ALA A 93 2.06 15.71 1.56
C ALA A 93 1.73 14.62 0.52
N MET A 94 0.84 13.68 0.85
CA MET A 94 0.36 12.66 -0.09
C MET A 94 -0.29 13.26 -1.34
N ARG A 95 -1.08 14.34 -1.20
CA ARG A 95 -1.69 15.03 -2.35
C ARG A 95 -0.65 15.77 -3.19
N GLU A 96 0.30 16.44 -2.55
CA GLU A 96 1.34 17.24 -3.24
C GLU A 96 2.35 16.37 -3.99
N SER A 97 2.50 15.10 -3.59
CA SER A 97 3.50 14.21 -4.16
C SER A 97 3.03 13.50 -5.45
N GLU A 98 1.76 13.64 -5.86
CA GLU A 98 1.09 12.80 -6.89
C GLU A 98 1.09 11.28 -6.57
N LEU A 99 1.49 10.89 -5.36
CA LEU A 99 1.67 9.50 -4.91
C LEU A 99 0.37 8.93 -4.31
N GLY A 100 -0.73 9.05 -5.06
CA GLY A 100 -2.04 8.58 -4.62
C GLY A 100 -2.23 7.07 -4.78
N PRO A 101 -3.19 6.45 -4.07
CA PRO A 101 -3.55 5.04 -4.25
C PRO A 101 -3.87 4.65 -5.70
N GLN A 102 -4.30 5.62 -6.50
CA GLN A 102 -4.61 5.43 -7.91
C GLN A 102 -3.37 5.04 -8.74
N ALA A 103 -2.18 5.53 -8.37
CA ALA A 103 -0.93 5.23 -9.08
C ALA A 103 -0.59 3.73 -9.05
N GLU A 104 -1.04 3.01 -8.01
CA GLU A 104 -0.84 1.56 -7.89
C GLU A 104 -1.96 0.78 -8.60
N ILE A 105 -3.20 1.28 -8.50
CA ILE A 105 -4.38 0.60 -9.04
C ILE A 105 -4.38 0.61 -10.57
N GLU A 106 -4.07 1.75 -11.18
CA GLU A 106 -4.24 2.00 -12.60
C GLU A 106 -3.41 1.05 -13.51
N PRO A 107 -2.09 0.85 -13.30
CA PRO A 107 -1.31 -0.11 -14.12
C PRO A 107 -1.77 -1.55 -13.97
N LEU A 108 -2.14 -1.98 -12.75
CA LEU A 108 -2.63 -3.34 -12.50
C LEU A 108 -4.01 -3.56 -13.14
N ALA A 109 -4.91 -2.60 -13.01
CA ALA A 109 -6.23 -2.64 -13.64
C ALA A 109 -6.12 -2.66 -15.17
N ALA A 110 -5.19 -1.89 -15.75
CA ALA A 110 -4.93 -1.89 -17.19
C ALA A 110 -4.46 -3.26 -17.70
N TYR A 111 -3.54 -3.92 -16.98
CA TYR A 111 -3.12 -5.28 -17.30
C TYR A 111 -4.29 -6.27 -17.24
N LEU A 112 -5.08 -6.26 -16.16
CA LEU A 112 -6.24 -7.14 -16.00
C LEU A 112 -7.30 -6.89 -17.08
N ALA A 113 -7.54 -5.64 -17.47
CA ALA A 113 -8.45 -5.30 -18.56
C ALA A 113 -7.94 -5.81 -19.91
N ALA A 114 -6.63 -5.74 -20.17
CA ALA A 114 -6.02 -6.29 -21.39
C ALA A 114 -6.16 -7.82 -21.44
N GLU A 115 -5.89 -8.52 -20.35
CA GLU A 115 -6.07 -9.97 -20.25
C GLU A 115 -7.54 -10.39 -20.41
N GLN A 116 -8.48 -9.61 -19.87
CA GLN A 116 -9.91 -9.83 -20.06
C GLN A 116 -10.33 -9.62 -21.52
N ALA A 117 -9.82 -8.58 -22.19
CA ALA A 117 -10.10 -8.34 -23.61
C ALA A 117 -9.56 -9.46 -24.52
N LEU A 118 -8.52 -10.16 -24.08
CA LEU A 118 -7.98 -11.36 -24.73
C LEU A 118 -8.74 -12.65 -24.39
N GLY A 119 -9.78 -12.57 -23.56
CA GLY A 119 -10.58 -13.72 -23.11
C GLY A 119 -9.86 -14.64 -22.11
N ARG A 120 -8.76 -14.18 -21.53
CA ARG A 120 -7.94 -14.95 -20.58
C ARG A 120 -8.39 -14.76 -19.13
N ILE A 121 -9.19 -13.71 -18.88
CA ILE A 121 -9.90 -13.47 -17.62
C ILE A 121 -11.41 -13.50 -17.90
N GLY A 122 -12.18 -14.08 -16.99
CA GLY A 122 -13.64 -14.17 -17.14
C GLY A 122 -14.32 -12.80 -17.35
N PRO A 123 -15.38 -12.72 -18.18
CA PRO A 123 -16.04 -11.45 -18.51
C PRO A 123 -16.80 -10.81 -17.33
N GLY A 124 -17.05 -11.57 -16.26
CA GLY A 124 -17.66 -11.07 -15.02
C GLY A 124 -16.68 -10.44 -14.04
N VAL A 125 -15.37 -10.52 -14.30
CA VAL A 125 -14.34 -9.92 -13.44
C VAL A 125 -14.31 -8.42 -13.67
N ASN A 126 -14.21 -7.63 -12.60
CA ASN A 126 -14.00 -6.19 -12.69
C ASN A 126 -12.50 -5.90 -12.49
N PRO A 127 -11.75 -5.49 -13.53
CA PRO A 127 -10.30 -5.30 -13.46
C PRO A 127 -9.85 -4.37 -12.32
N GLU A 128 -10.53 -3.25 -12.13
CA GLU A 128 -10.16 -2.26 -11.12
C GLU A 128 -10.45 -2.75 -9.70
N ALA A 129 -11.61 -3.40 -9.49
CA ALA A 129 -11.95 -3.98 -8.20
C ALA A 129 -11.00 -5.13 -7.83
N THR A 130 -10.63 -5.95 -8.81
CA THR A 130 -9.65 -7.03 -8.64
C THR A 130 -8.27 -6.48 -8.31
N ALA A 131 -7.83 -5.41 -8.97
CA ALA A 131 -6.57 -4.73 -8.65
C ALA A 131 -6.58 -4.28 -7.17
N ARG A 132 -7.67 -3.64 -6.73
CA ARG A 132 -7.86 -3.24 -5.33
C ARG A 132 -7.82 -4.42 -4.36
N LEU A 133 -8.42 -5.56 -4.71
CA LEU A 133 -8.40 -6.76 -3.87
C LEU A 133 -7.01 -7.38 -3.74
N LEU A 134 -6.24 -7.44 -4.82
CA LEU A 134 -4.85 -7.93 -4.79
C LEU A 134 -4.00 -7.06 -3.86
N LEU A 135 -4.06 -5.73 -4.05
CA LEU A 135 -3.32 -4.78 -3.22
C LEU A 135 -3.77 -4.84 -1.75
N ALA A 136 -5.07 -4.97 -1.49
CA ALA A 136 -5.61 -5.12 -0.14
C ALA A 136 -5.12 -6.40 0.55
N GLY A 137 -5.00 -7.52 -0.18
CA GLY A 137 -4.42 -8.76 0.33
C GLY A 137 -2.96 -8.57 0.76
N CYS A 138 -2.16 -7.90 -0.08
CA CYS A 138 -0.76 -7.59 0.21
C CYS A 138 -0.63 -6.67 1.43
N PHE A 139 -1.43 -5.61 1.48
CA PHE A 139 -1.48 -4.66 2.58
C PHE A 139 -1.88 -5.34 3.90
N ARG A 140 -2.90 -6.22 3.87
CA ARG A 140 -3.35 -6.99 5.03
C ARG A 140 -2.20 -7.82 5.61
N HIS A 141 -1.50 -8.58 4.77
CA HIS A 141 -0.39 -9.41 5.21
C HIS A 141 0.70 -8.59 5.89
N ALA A 142 1.18 -7.54 5.23
CA ALA A 142 2.19 -6.64 5.77
C ALA A 142 1.76 -6.00 7.11
N TYR A 143 0.48 -5.63 7.22
CA TYR A 143 -0.07 -5.09 8.45
C TYR A 143 0.00 -6.10 9.62
N TYR A 144 -0.35 -7.36 9.38
CA TYR A 144 -0.28 -8.39 10.43
C TYR A 144 1.15 -8.82 10.77
N GLU A 145 2.08 -8.83 9.82
CA GLU A 145 3.51 -9.01 10.14
C GLU A 145 4.00 -7.92 11.10
N MET A 146 3.62 -6.66 10.86
CA MET A 146 3.95 -5.54 11.73
C MET A 146 3.25 -5.66 13.10
N PHE A 147 1.98 -6.03 13.11
CA PHE A 147 1.14 -5.97 14.31
C PHE A 147 1.30 -7.17 15.24
N THR A 148 1.53 -8.36 14.68
CA THR A 148 1.60 -9.63 15.42
C THR A 148 2.93 -10.37 15.28
N GLY A 149 3.90 -9.81 14.54
CA GLY A 149 5.17 -10.44 14.24
C GLY A 149 5.11 -11.34 13.00
N ALA A 150 6.25 -11.49 12.32
CA ALA A 150 6.33 -12.21 11.05
C ALA A 150 5.98 -13.71 11.16
N ASP A 151 6.19 -14.32 12.34
CA ASP A 151 5.91 -15.75 12.57
C ASP A 151 4.41 -16.05 12.80
N SER A 152 3.56 -15.01 12.86
CA SER A 152 2.12 -15.12 13.15
C SER A 152 1.25 -15.22 11.89
N GLU A 153 1.80 -14.92 10.71
CA GLU A 153 1.14 -15.09 9.41
C GLU A 153 1.76 -16.29 8.66
N PRO A 154 1.09 -16.82 7.62
CA PRO A 154 1.75 -17.70 6.65
C PRO A 154 3.01 -17.06 6.07
N SER A 155 3.86 -17.84 5.40
CA SER A 155 5.01 -17.23 4.72
C SER A 155 4.52 -16.22 3.66
N ARG A 156 5.32 -15.19 3.36
CA ARG A 156 4.99 -14.22 2.29
C ARG A 156 4.71 -14.90 0.96
N ASP A 157 5.40 -16.00 0.68
CA ASP A 157 5.22 -16.82 -0.51
C ASP A 157 3.86 -17.50 -0.53
N ASP A 158 3.48 -18.19 0.55
CA ASP A 158 2.19 -18.86 0.67
C ASP A 158 1.04 -17.85 0.60
N SER A 159 1.16 -16.72 1.30
CA SER A 159 0.17 -15.65 1.26
C SER A 159 0.02 -15.04 -0.14
N ALA A 160 1.12 -14.82 -0.88
CA ALA A 160 1.06 -14.31 -2.24
C ALA A 160 0.36 -15.30 -3.19
N GLU A 161 0.63 -16.60 -3.03
CA GLU A 161 -0.05 -17.66 -3.78
C GLU A 161 -1.55 -17.71 -3.47
N ASP A 162 -1.93 -17.64 -2.20
CA ASP A 162 -3.32 -17.62 -1.74
C ASP A 162 -4.07 -16.40 -2.27
N ILE A 163 -3.47 -15.20 -2.17
CA ILE A 163 -4.05 -13.96 -2.69
C ILE A 163 -4.37 -14.12 -4.18
N VAL A 164 -3.40 -14.55 -4.98
CA VAL A 164 -3.58 -14.66 -6.44
C VAL A 164 -4.58 -15.75 -6.81
N ARG A 165 -4.51 -16.91 -6.14
CA ARG A 165 -5.41 -18.05 -6.39
C ARG A 165 -6.87 -17.68 -6.10
N GLU A 166 -7.13 -16.99 -4.99
CA GLU A 166 -8.50 -16.67 -4.58
C GLU A 166 -9.15 -15.51 -5.34
N LEU A 167 -8.40 -14.81 -6.21
CA LEU A 167 -9.00 -13.86 -7.17
C LEU A 167 -9.85 -14.55 -8.24
N ARG A 168 -9.66 -15.87 -8.47
CA ARG A 168 -10.48 -16.70 -9.39
C ARG A 168 -10.68 -16.05 -10.76
N LEU A 169 -9.58 -15.59 -11.35
CA LEU A 169 -9.57 -14.81 -12.60
C LEU A 169 -9.86 -15.66 -13.83
N GLU A 170 -9.42 -16.90 -13.79
CA GLU A 170 -9.55 -17.89 -14.85
C GLU A 170 -10.75 -18.78 -14.52
N GLY A 171 -11.66 -18.97 -15.47
CA GLY A 171 -12.87 -19.78 -15.35
C GLY A 171 -13.27 -20.37 -16.69
#